data_AF-A0A4S5BJH4-F1
#
_entry.id   AF-A0A4S5BJH4-F1
#
_cell.length_a   1.000
_cell.length_b   1.000
_cell.length_c   1.000
_cell.angle_alpha   90.00
_cell.angle_beta   90.00
_cell.angle_gamma   90.00
#
_symmetry.space_group_name_H-M   'P 1'
#
loop_
_entity.id
_entity.type
_entity.pdbx_description
1 polymer ?
#
loop_
_entity_poly.entity_id
_entity_poly.type
_entity_poly.pdbx_seq_one_letter_code
_entity_poly.pdbx_strand_id
1 'polypeptide(L)'
;MVGEQKTGRIDGVRIEAVVHEGLTATYNGEQVRLAIITADGKIIAAGKDVAREAQAVAVNCYQNMLKGQGRMRVLSPPLTQSK
;
A
#
# COMPACT_ATOMS: atom_id res chain seq x y z
N MET A 1 -0.03 15.81 -1.58
CA MET A 1 -1.05 14.99 -2.25
C MET A 1 -1.77 15.72 -3.39
N VAL A 2 -1.66 17.06 -3.50
CA VAL A 2 -2.23 17.77 -4.66
C VAL A 2 -1.28 17.65 -5.86
N GLY A 3 -1.85 17.39 -7.04
CA GLY A 3 -1.12 17.22 -8.29
C GLY A 3 -0.64 15.79 -8.55
N GLU A 4 -0.18 15.53 -9.77
CA GLU A 4 0.40 14.24 -10.15
C GLU A 4 1.67 13.97 -9.33
N GLN A 5 1.72 12.80 -8.70
CA GLN A 5 2.88 12.39 -7.90
C GLN A 5 3.88 11.64 -8.78
N LYS A 6 5.17 11.97 -8.68
CA LYS A 6 6.23 11.26 -9.42
C LYS A 6 6.36 9.81 -8.91
N THR A 7 6.13 8.84 -9.80
CA THR A 7 6.34 7.40 -9.57
C THR A 7 7.64 6.91 -10.24
N GLY A 8 7.96 5.61 -10.17
CA GLY A 8 9.11 5.02 -10.88
C GLY A 8 10.48 5.22 -10.22
N ARG A 9 10.54 5.35 -8.88
CA ARG A 9 11.80 5.54 -8.15
C ARG A 9 12.62 4.27 -7.94
N ILE A 10 12.01 3.10 -8.11
CA ILE A 10 12.64 1.80 -7.87
C ILE A 10 12.77 1.14 -9.23
N ASP A 11 14.01 0.90 -9.66
CA ASP A 11 14.28 0.33 -10.98
C ASP A 11 13.66 -1.07 -11.12
N GLY A 12 13.10 -1.35 -12.30
CA GLY A 12 12.40 -2.60 -12.59
C GLY A 12 11.07 -2.80 -11.85
N VAL A 13 10.75 -2.02 -10.82
CA VAL A 13 9.53 -2.19 -10.01
C VAL A 13 8.40 -1.30 -10.54
N ARG A 14 7.26 -1.91 -10.79
CA ARG A 14 6.00 -1.22 -11.10
C ARG A 14 4.98 -1.56 -10.03
N ILE A 15 4.41 -0.53 -9.41
CA ILE A 15 3.28 -0.64 -8.49
C ILE A 15 2.09 0.01 -9.20
N GLU A 16 0.98 -0.71 -9.28
CA GLU A 16 -0.23 -0.24 -9.95
C GLU A 16 -1.46 -0.50 -9.08
N ALA A 17 -2.48 0.32 -9.27
CA ALA A 17 -3.74 0.15 -8.57
C ALA A 17 -4.90 0.42 -9.52
N VAL A 18 -5.85 -0.50 -9.56
CA VAL A 18 -7.12 -0.33 -10.27
C VAL A 18 -8.24 -0.38 -9.23
N VAL A 19 -9.21 0.53 -9.31
CA VAL A 19 -10.25 0.69 -8.27
C VAL A 19 -11.00 -0.62 -7.98
N HIS A 20 -11.23 -1.46 -8.99
CA HIS A 20 -11.95 -2.72 -8.84
C HIS A 20 -11.05 -3.97 -8.72
N GLU A 21 -9.76 -3.89 -9.03
CA GLU A 21 -8.82 -5.04 -8.95
C GLU A 21 -7.92 -4.97 -7.72
N GLY A 22 -7.61 -3.76 -7.26
CA GLY A 22 -6.77 -3.49 -6.10
C GLY A 22 -5.37 -3.03 -6.45
N LEU A 23 -4.50 -3.01 -5.43
CA LEU A 23 -3.07 -2.69 -5.52
C LEU A 23 -2.25 -3.94 -5.86
N THR A 24 -1.43 -3.88 -6.90
CA THR A 24 -0.52 -4.95 -7.33
C THR A 24 0.88 -4.42 -7.59
N ALA A 25 1.85 -5.32 -7.70
CA ALA A 25 3.23 -4.98 -8.01
C ALA A 25 3.88 -6.03 -8.92
N THR A 26 4.75 -5.56 -9.83
CA THR A 26 5.62 -6.39 -10.66
C THR A 26 7.07 -5.93 -10.55
N TYR A 27 7.99 -6.85 -10.80
CA TYR A 27 9.43 -6.60 -10.92
C TYR A 27 9.92 -7.21 -12.23
N ASN A 28 10.44 -6.39 -13.14
CA ASN A 28 10.89 -6.81 -14.48
C ASN A 28 9.83 -7.64 -15.23
N GLY A 29 8.56 -7.29 -15.05
CA GLY A 29 7.42 -8.00 -15.66
C GLY A 29 6.90 -9.21 -14.88
N GLU A 30 7.61 -9.67 -13.86
CA GLU A 30 7.19 -10.80 -13.03
C GLU A 30 6.36 -10.33 -11.82
N GLN A 31 5.36 -11.13 -11.43
CA GLN A 31 4.50 -10.79 -10.30
C GLN A 31 5.25 -10.90 -8.97
N VAL A 32 5.21 -9.83 -8.18
CA VAL A 32 5.83 -9.79 -6.84
C VAL A 32 4.80 -9.47 -5.76
N ARG A 33 5.24 -9.51 -4.51
CA ARG A 33 4.40 -9.31 -3.32
C ARG A 33 4.93 -8.17 -2.49
N LEU A 34 4.03 -7.34 -1.97
CA LEU A 34 4.35 -6.34 -0.95
C LEU A 34 4.59 -7.03 0.39
N ALA A 35 5.47 -6.45 1.22
CA ALA A 35 5.82 -6.96 2.53
C ALA A 35 5.96 -5.85 3.56
N ILE A 36 5.63 -6.15 4.82
CA ILE A 36 5.97 -5.35 5.98
C ILE A 36 7.21 -5.96 6.60
N ILE A 37 8.27 -5.15 6.68
CA ILE A 37 9.60 -5.55 7.14
C ILE A 37 9.91 -4.76 8.40
N THR A 38 10.32 -5.43 9.46
CA THR A 38 10.80 -4.79 10.68
C THR A 38 12.17 -4.14 10.45
N ALA A 39 12.61 -3.29 11.38
CA ALA A 39 13.87 -2.55 11.25
C ALA A 39 15.11 -3.45 11.13
N ASP A 40 15.07 -4.67 11.68
CA ASP A 40 16.10 -5.71 11.59
C ASP A 40 16.00 -6.58 10.33
N GLY A 41 15.08 -6.28 9.41
CA GLY A 41 14.96 -6.97 8.13
C GLY A 41 14.03 -8.20 8.13
N LYS A 42 13.36 -8.50 9.25
CA LYS A 42 12.41 -9.62 9.32
C LYS A 42 11.08 -9.25 8.65
N ILE A 43 10.62 -10.10 7.74
CA ILE A 43 9.28 -9.98 7.14
C ILE A 43 8.25 -10.47 8.15
N ILE A 44 7.31 -9.59 8.55
CA ILE A 44 6.23 -9.92 9.50
C ILE A 44 4.87 -10.13 8.82
N ALA A 45 4.71 -9.66 7.59
CA ALA A 45 3.55 -9.92 6.73
C ALA A 45 3.95 -9.71 5.26
N ALA A 46 3.38 -10.49 4.34
CA ALA A 46 3.59 -10.30 2.90
C ALA A 46 2.40 -10.82 2.09
N GLY A 47 2.26 -10.33 0.85
CA GLY A 47 1.27 -10.82 -0.11
C GLY A 47 0.04 -9.94 -0.24
N LYS A 48 -1.08 -10.56 -0.64
CA LYS A 48 -2.31 -9.87 -1.03
C LYS A 48 -2.93 -9.08 0.13
N ASP A 49 -2.83 -9.58 1.35
CA ASP A 49 -3.40 -8.89 2.52
C ASP A 49 -2.67 -7.58 2.81
N VAL A 50 -1.34 -7.56 2.69
CA VAL A 50 -0.55 -6.32 2.79
C VAL A 50 -0.95 -5.32 1.72
N ALA A 51 -1.16 -5.77 0.48
CA ALA A 51 -1.57 -4.90 -0.61
C ALA A 51 -2.97 -4.30 -0.40
N ARG A 52 -3.94 -5.11 0.05
CA ARG A 52 -5.28 -4.63 0.38
C ARG A 52 -5.27 -3.62 1.52
N GLU A 53 -4.50 -3.89 2.57
CA GLU A 53 -4.41 -3.01 3.73
C GLU A 53 -3.78 -1.66 3.37
N ALA A 54 -2.67 -1.68 2.62
CA ALA A 54 -2.00 -0.47 2.15
C ALA A 54 -2.92 0.38 1.25
N GLN A 55 -3.67 -0.26 0.35
CA GLN A 55 -4.64 0.42 -0.50
C GLN A 55 -5.76 1.05 0.34
N ALA A 56 -6.35 0.30 1.29
CA ALA A 56 -7.44 0.79 2.11
C ALA A 56 -7.03 2.03 2.92
N VAL A 57 -5.85 2.00 3.55
CA VAL A 57 -5.31 3.15 4.29
C VAL A 57 -5.08 4.35 3.37
N ALA A 58 -4.50 4.15 2.18
CA ALA A 58 -4.25 5.21 1.21
C ALA A 58 -5.56 5.86 0.70
N VAL A 59 -6.56 5.05 0.35
CA VAL A 59 -7.87 5.52 -0.11
C VAL A 59 -8.59 6.29 1.01
N ASN A 60 -8.59 5.78 2.23
CA ASN A 60 -9.20 6.45 3.38
C ASN A 60 -8.49 7.78 3.71
N CYS A 61 -7.17 7.85 3.56
CA CYS A 61 -6.41 9.10 3.72
C CYS A 61 -6.86 10.15 2.68
N TYR A 62 -6.99 9.74 1.41
CA TYR A 62 -7.52 10.60 0.35
C TYR A 62 -8.96 11.04 0.63
N GLN A 63 -9.84 10.13 1.05
CA GLN A 63 -11.22 10.48 1.43
C GLN A 63 -11.27 11.46 2.60
N ASN A 64 -10.40 11.31 3.61
CA ASN A 64 -10.30 12.25 4.72
C ASN A 64 -9.86 13.63 4.25
N MET A 65 -8.94 13.72 3.28
CA MET A 65 -8.60 15.00 2.64
C MET A 65 -9.84 15.65 2.04
N LEU A 66 -10.66 14.90 1.30
CA LEU A 66 -11.90 15.40 0.68
C LEU A 66 -12.94 15.86 1.71
N LYS A 67 -12.95 15.26 2.91
CA LYS A 67 -13.84 15.63 4.03
C LYS A 67 -13.30 16.78 4.90
N GLY A 68 -12.15 17.39 4.55
CA GLY A 68 -11.50 18.41 5.39
C GLY A 68 -10.76 17.86 6.62
N GLN A 69 -10.58 16.54 6.71
CA GLN A 69 -9.94 15.83 7.81
C GLN A 69 -8.51 15.37 7.48
N GLY A 70 -7.86 15.97 6.48
CA GLY A 70 -6.55 15.54 5.97
C GLY A 70 -5.37 15.63 6.96
N ARG A 71 -5.58 16.22 8.15
CA ARG A 71 -4.59 16.22 9.24
C ARG A 71 -4.74 15.03 10.21
N MET A 72 -5.79 14.24 10.09
CA MET A 72 -5.99 13.05 10.90
C MET A 72 -5.24 11.86 10.33
N ARG A 73 -4.72 11.01 11.22
CA ARG A 73 -4.10 9.74 10.81
C ARG A 73 -5.17 8.70 10.52
N VAL A 74 -4.95 7.94 9.46
CA VAL A 74 -5.71 6.71 9.17
C VAL A 74 -4.85 5.53 9.60
N LEU A 75 -5.42 4.65 10.42
CA LEU A 75 -4.75 3.45 10.90
C LEU A 75 -5.55 2.24 10.43
N SER A 76 -4.85 1.24 9.89
CA SER A 76 -5.38 -0.11 9.73
C SER A 76 -5.56 -0.76 11.11
N PRO A 77 -6.53 -1.68 11.29
CA PRO A 77 -6.53 -2.56 12.44
C PRO A 77 -5.26 -3.44 12.47
N PRO A 78 -4.86 -3.98 13.63
CA PRO A 78 -3.76 -4.93 13.70
C PRO A 78 -4.03 -6.13 12.79
N LEU A 79 -3.03 -6.57 12.02
CA LEU A 79 -3.09 -7.86 11.34
C LEU A 79 -3.02 -8.95 12.41
N THR A 80 -4.18 -9.43 12.88
CA THR A 80 -4.23 -10.61 13.73
C THR A 80 -3.73 -11.78 12.90
N GLN A 81 -2.53 -12.31 13.19
CA GLN A 81 -2.08 -13.56 12.59
C GLN A 81 -3.13 -14.63 12.90
N SER A 82 -3.83 -15.11 11.87
CA SER A 82 -4.68 -16.28 11.99
C SER A 82 -3.77 -17.46 12.36
N LYS A 83 -4.08 -18.12 13.48
CA LYS A 83 -3.42 -19.35 13.93
C LYS A 83 -3.74 -20.52 13.00
#